data_AF-A0A448YG62-F1
#
_entry.id   AF-A0A448YG62-F1
#
_cell.length_a   1.000
_cell.length_b   1.000
_cell.length_c   1.000
_cell.angle_alpha   90.00
_cell.angle_beta   90.00
_cell.angle_gamma   90.00
#
_symmetry.space_group_name_H-M   'P 1'
#
loop_
_entity.id
_entity.type
_entity.pdbx_description
1 polymer ?
#
loop_
_entity_poly.entity_id
_entity_poly.type
_entity_poly.pdbx_seq_one_letter_code
_entity_poly.pdbx_strand_id
1 'polypeptide(L)'
;MSWSGFKKAVNRAGAHVMMKASKHSEVSVDAEFDQKEESFKKFDRLTSELEQDMSMFMKNFEDLIEVQLNIVKTIDSFYGDYSFELGCDRSSSVNQGNESGAVDGEHVNPRDGISLEYLKLLNEIKDMVLPELLEPLQITVMDPVTELKSYNEEIQRLIKKRGRKKFDYDVLKTKFDKAQREVDILGYEVRRDEASEKKDQLIKQMERLDRVKEEFGQAESIYIDLNGRLKSEVDQYLSLRYSLLDPTFESFIKIQMKLYGDMYERLTSSNLSIDAMTIDEHNADNLDNRLDEILGKMKSLGLLNMARS
;
A
#
# COMPACT_ATOMS: atom_id res chain seq x y z
N MET A 1 21.95 -10.17 -15.99
CA MET A 1 22.80 -10.73 -14.92
C MET A 1 24.09 -11.25 -15.53
N SER A 2 25.26 -10.92 -14.98
CA SER A 2 26.56 -11.32 -15.56
C SER A 2 26.91 -12.78 -15.23
N TRP A 3 27.63 -13.46 -16.13
CA TRP A 3 28.19 -14.81 -15.94
C TRP A 3 29.05 -14.93 -14.66
N SER A 4 29.73 -13.85 -14.29
CA SER A 4 30.48 -13.74 -13.03
C SER A 4 29.60 -13.74 -11.79
N GLY A 5 28.38 -13.19 -11.87
CA GLY A 5 27.38 -13.22 -10.81
C GLY A 5 26.83 -14.63 -10.57
N PHE A 6 26.56 -15.38 -11.65
CA PHE A 6 26.10 -16.77 -11.57
C PHE A 6 27.16 -17.67 -10.89
N LYS A 7 28.43 -17.59 -11.31
CA LYS A 7 29.53 -18.36 -10.70
C LYS A 7 29.68 -18.08 -9.20
N LYS A 8 29.55 -16.82 -8.79
CA LYS A 8 29.59 -16.43 -7.37
C LYS A 8 28.39 -16.98 -6.59
N ALA A 9 27.20 -16.98 -7.19
CA ALA A 9 25.99 -17.54 -6.56
C ALA A 9 26.11 -19.07 -6.34
N VAL A 10 26.57 -19.81 -7.35
CA VAL A 10 26.80 -21.26 -7.25
C VAL A 10 27.86 -21.59 -6.19
N ASN A 11 28.98 -20.85 -6.19
CA ASN A 11 30.01 -21.03 -5.17
C ASN A 11 29.51 -20.76 -3.74
N ARG A 12 28.65 -19.75 -3.54
CA ARG A 12 28.01 -19.50 -2.24
C ARG A 12 27.06 -20.60 -1.84
N ALA A 13 26.23 -21.10 -2.76
CA ALA A 13 25.29 -22.18 -2.49
C ALA A 13 26.03 -23.46 -2.03
N GLY A 14 27.12 -23.83 -2.73
CA GLY A 14 27.98 -24.95 -2.32
C GLY A 14 28.66 -24.72 -0.98
N ALA A 15 29.15 -23.50 -0.73
CA ALA A 15 29.75 -23.14 0.55
C ALA A 15 28.73 -23.17 1.71
N HIS A 16 27.46 -22.84 1.46
CA HIS A 16 26.41 -22.81 2.48
C HIS A 16 26.07 -24.23 2.96
N VAL A 17 26.05 -25.20 2.05
CA VAL A 17 25.92 -26.62 2.39
C VAL A 17 27.12 -27.11 3.19
N MET A 18 28.34 -26.73 2.78
CA MET A 18 29.58 -27.07 3.49
C MET A 18 29.65 -26.47 4.90
N MET A 19 29.26 -25.21 5.08
CA MET A 19 29.22 -24.57 6.40
C MET A 19 28.17 -25.22 7.32
N LYS A 20 26.98 -25.56 6.80
CA LYS A 20 25.95 -26.28 7.57
C LYS A 20 26.35 -27.72 7.93
N ALA A 21 27.11 -28.40 7.06
CA ALA A 21 27.60 -29.75 7.32
C ALA A 21 28.83 -29.77 8.24
N SER A 22 29.58 -28.66 8.31
CA SER A 22 30.74 -28.51 9.19
C SER A 22 30.31 -28.23 10.62
N LYS A 23 30.54 -29.19 11.52
CA LYS A 23 30.26 -29.10 12.97
C LYS A 23 31.05 -28.00 13.71
N HIS A 24 32.01 -27.34 13.05
CA HIS A 24 32.94 -26.34 13.62
C HIS A 24 32.89 -24.99 12.89
N SER A 25 31.81 -24.72 12.15
CA SER A 25 31.60 -23.46 11.45
C SER A 25 31.04 -22.41 12.42
N GLU A 26 31.88 -21.54 12.96
CA GLU A 26 31.42 -20.37 13.71
C GLU A 26 30.83 -19.33 12.75
N VAL A 27 29.52 -19.09 12.87
CA VAL A 27 28.82 -18.03 12.14
C VAL A 27 28.96 -16.74 12.94
N SER A 28 29.42 -15.66 12.31
CA SER A 28 29.54 -14.37 12.99
C SER A 28 28.16 -13.87 13.44
N VAL A 29 28.00 -13.46 14.70
CA VAL A 29 26.75 -12.89 15.24
C VAL A 29 26.93 -11.38 15.40
N ASP A 30 25.97 -10.58 14.93
CA ASP A 30 25.97 -9.12 15.08
C ASP A 30 24.64 -8.69 15.71
N ALA A 31 24.54 -8.87 17.03
CA ALA A 31 23.29 -8.67 17.77
C ALA A 31 22.70 -7.26 17.62
N GLU A 32 23.56 -6.24 17.51
CA GLU A 32 23.15 -4.85 17.30
C GLU A 32 22.47 -4.68 15.94
N PHE A 33 23.06 -5.25 14.88
CA PHE A 33 22.45 -5.20 13.55
C PHE A 33 21.17 -6.03 13.49
N ASP A 34 21.13 -7.19 14.14
CA ASP A 34 19.98 -8.08 14.11
C ASP A 34 18.74 -7.41 14.75
N GLN A 35 18.92 -6.65 15.83
CA GLN A 35 17.85 -5.83 16.43
C GLN A 35 17.37 -4.71 15.49
N LYS A 36 18.30 -4.03 14.81
CA LYS A 36 17.98 -2.98 13.82
C LYS A 36 17.26 -3.56 12.60
N GLU A 37 17.67 -4.74 12.13
CA GLU A 37 17.02 -5.45 11.02
C GLU A 37 15.60 -5.87 11.39
N GLU A 38 15.37 -6.37 12.62
CA GLU A 38 14.02 -6.70 13.08
C GLU A 38 13.13 -5.47 13.15
N SER A 39 13.66 -4.36 13.68
CA SER A 39 12.95 -3.08 13.75
C SER A 39 12.61 -2.54 12.37
N PHE A 40 13.55 -2.62 11.42
CA PHE A 40 13.32 -2.26 10.03
C PHE A 40 12.28 -3.14 9.36
N LYS A 41 12.30 -4.47 9.57
CA LYS A 41 11.29 -5.39 9.02
C LYS A 41 9.88 -5.09 9.53
N LYS A 42 9.75 -4.71 10.81
CA LYS A 42 8.46 -4.25 11.37
C LYS A 42 8.01 -2.98 10.67
N PHE A 43 8.91 -2.02 10.48
CA PHE A 43 8.63 -0.76 9.78
C PHE A 43 8.23 -0.97 8.30
N ASP A 44 8.94 -1.84 7.57
CA ASP A 44 8.65 -2.19 6.17
C ASP A 44 7.24 -2.78 6.00
N ARG A 45 6.85 -3.69 6.91
CA ARG A 45 5.50 -4.26 6.96
C ARG A 45 4.45 -3.19 7.23
N LEU A 46 4.64 -2.38 8.27
CA LEU A 46 3.70 -1.32 8.64
C LEU A 46 3.54 -0.27 7.51
N THR A 47 4.62 0.04 6.80
CA THR A 47 4.56 0.97 5.65
C THR A 47 3.76 0.38 4.49
N SER A 48 3.93 -0.92 4.22
CA SER A 48 3.19 -1.63 3.17
C SER A 48 1.71 -1.77 3.51
N GLU A 49 1.39 -2.05 4.78
CA GLU A 49 0.02 -2.08 5.29
C GLU A 49 -0.62 -0.68 5.19
N LEU A 50 0.10 0.38 5.58
CA LEU A 50 -0.38 1.76 5.49
C LEU A 50 -0.72 2.18 4.05
N GLU A 51 0.16 1.89 3.09
CA GLU A 51 -0.09 2.19 1.67
C GLU A 51 -1.36 1.47 1.16
N GLN A 52 -1.50 0.19 1.51
CA GLN A 52 -2.66 -0.61 1.13
C GLN A 52 -3.94 -0.06 1.74
N ASP A 53 -3.93 0.27 3.04
CA ASP A 53 -5.08 0.81 3.76
C ASP A 53 -5.50 2.18 3.22
N MET A 54 -4.54 3.07 2.93
CA MET A 54 -4.84 4.38 2.34
C MET A 54 -5.40 4.26 0.92
N SER A 55 -4.86 3.32 0.12
CA SER A 55 -5.42 3.04 -1.21
C SER A 55 -6.84 2.44 -1.12
N MET A 56 -7.10 1.55 -0.16
CA MET A 56 -8.45 1.02 0.08
C MET A 56 -9.41 2.10 0.55
N PHE A 57 -8.97 2.99 1.44
CA PHE A 57 -9.78 4.12 1.90
C PHE A 57 -10.26 4.98 0.73
N MET A 58 -9.36 5.31 -0.19
CA MET A 58 -9.68 6.07 -1.41
C MET A 58 -10.72 5.37 -2.29
N LYS A 59 -10.50 4.07 -2.57
CA LYS A 59 -11.44 3.28 -3.38
C LYS A 59 -12.80 3.15 -2.71
N ASN A 60 -12.83 2.88 -1.41
CA ASN A 60 -14.08 2.79 -0.66
C ASN A 60 -14.86 4.10 -0.69
N PHE A 61 -14.16 5.24 -0.73
CA PHE A 61 -14.79 6.55 -0.82
C PHE A 61 -15.40 6.80 -2.21
N GLU A 62 -14.66 6.48 -3.28
CA GLU A 62 -15.18 6.50 -4.66
C GLU A 62 -16.40 5.58 -4.83
N ASP A 63 -16.28 4.33 -4.35
CA ASP A 63 -17.34 3.33 -4.39
C ASP A 63 -18.57 3.78 -3.58
N LEU A 64 -18.38 4.40 -2.42
CA LEU A 64 -19.48 4.91 -1.59
C LEU A 64 -20.29 5.98 -2.34
N ILE A 65 -19.61 6.93 -2.99
CA ILE A 65 -20.30 7.97 -3.76
C ILE A 65 -20.98 7.38 -4.99
N GLU A 66 -20.36 6.40 -5.66
CA GLU A 66 -20.99 5.71 -6.79
C GLU A 66 -22.25 4.95 -6.36
N VAL A 67 -22.22 4.23 -5.24
CA VAL A 67 -23.39 3.55 -4.68
C VAL A 67 -24.47 4.55 -4.30
N GLN A 68 -24.11 5.64 -3.63
CA GLN A 68 -25.07 6.71 -3.30
C GLN A 68 -25.72 7.29 -4.55
N LEU A 69 -24.94 7.57 -5.60
CA LEU A 69 -25.47 8.06 -6.87
C LEU A 69 -26.42 7.04 -7.52
N ASN A 70 -26.09 5.76 -7.48
CA ASN A 70 -26.95 4.70 -8.02
C ASN A 70 -28.26 4.57 -7.25
N ILE A 71 -28.24 4.65 -5.92
CA ILE A 71 -29.45 4.69 -5.09
C ILE A 71 -30.33 5.86 -5.53
N VAL A 72 -29.75 7.05 -5.67
CA VAL A 72 -30.52 8.23 -6.06
C VAL A 72 -31.09 8.11 -7.47
N LYS A 73 -30.32 7.60 -8.43
CA LYS A 73 -30.82 7.30 -9.79
C LYS A 73 -31.99 6.33 -9.77
N THR A 74 -31.93 5.28 -8.94
CA THR A 74 -33.06 4.34 -8.82
C THR A 74 -34.27 4.98 -8.16
N ILE A 75 -34.08 5.81 -7.12
CA ILE A 75 -35.17 6.56 -6.49
C ILE A 75 -35.81 7.48 -7.53
N ASP A 76 -34.99 8.21 -8.28
CA ASP A 76 -35.43 9.12 -9.31
C ASP A 76 -36.16 8.41 -10.46
N SER A 77 -35.72 7.22 -10.86
CA SER A 77 -36.42 6.41 -11.87
C SER A 77 -37.85 6.01 -11.47
N PHE A 78 -38.18 5.96 -10.17
CA PHE A 78 -39.56 5.75 -9.72
C PHE A 78 -40.43 6.99 -9.90
N TYR A 79 -39.83 8.17 -10.08
CA TYR A 79 -40.52 9.46 -10.24
C TYR A 79 -40.54 9.97 -11.70
N GLY A 80 -39.59 9.57 -12.57
CA GLY A 80 -39.52 9.91 -14.00
C GLY A 80 -38.32 9.31 -14.76
N ASP A 81 -38.27 9.44 -16.09
CA ASP A 81 -37.10 9.07 -16.92
C ASP A 81 -36.13 10.27 -17.03
N TYR A 82 -35.23 10.44 -16.06
CA TYR A 82 -34.29 11.57 -16.07
C TYR A 82 -33.22 11.45 -17.17
N SER A 83 -33.08 12.50 -17.99
CA SER A 83 -32.10 12.57 -19.08
C SER A 83 -30.89 13.41 -18.70
N PHE A 84 -29.75 12.74 -18.44
CA PHE A 84 -28.48 13.38 -18.08
C PHE A 84 -27.93 14.36 -19.13
N GLU A 85 -28.26 14.21 -20.41
CA GLU A 85 -27.85 15.14 -21.48
C GLU A 85 -28.64 16.45 -21.49
N LEU A 86 -29.88 16.46 -20.98
CA LEU A 86 -30.77 17.63 -20.99
C LEU A 86 -30.94 18.27 -19.60
N GLY A 87 -30.53 17.60 -18.51
CA GLY A 87 -30.72 18.09 -17.15
C GLY A 87 -32.18 18.11 -16.68
N CYS A 88 -33.07 17.36 -17.36
CA CYS A 88 -34.49 17.28 -17.08
C CYS A 88 -35.08 15.90 -17.42
N ASP A 89 -36.29 15.63 -16.91
CA ASP A 89 -37.04 14.42 -17.23
C ASP A 89 -37.47 14.39 -18.70
N ARG A 90 -37.21 13.26 -19.38
CA ARG A 90 -37.82 12.95 -20.67
C ARG A 90 -39.28 12.59 -20.45
N SER A 91 -40.21 13.39 -20.95
CA SER A 91 -41.58 12.92 -21.07
C SER A 91 -41.62 11.78 -22.10
N SER A 92 -41.90 10.56 -21.66
CA SER A 92 -42.38 9.51 -22.56
C SER A 92 -43.80 9.86 -23.01
N SER A 93 -43.95 10.84 -23.90
CA SER A 93 -45.20 11.07 -24.62
C SER A 93 -45.29 10.03 -25.74
N VAL A 94 -45.68 8.81 -25.39
CA VAL A 94 -46.31 7.91 -26.34
C VAL A 94 -47.71 8.46 -26.61
N ASN A 95 -47.79 9.49 -27.44
CA ASN A 95 -49.06 10.01 -27.94
C ASN A 95 -49.37 9.32 -29.28
N GLN A 96 -50.00 8.14 -29.20
CA GLN A 96 -50.58 7.49 -30.37
C GLN A 96 -51.90 8.19 -30.69
N GLY A 97 -51.83 9.15 -31.63
CA GLY A 97 -53.00 9.70 -32.32
C GLY A 97 -53.60 10.97 -31.71
N ASN A 98 -53.15 12.14 -32.18
CA ASN A 98 -54.04 13.06 -32.89
C ASN A 98 -53.27 14.27 -33.43
N GLU A 99 -53.61 14.60 -34.68
CA GLU A 99 -53.14 15.77 -35.41
C GLU A 99 -53.74 17.06 -34.85
N SER A 100 -52.98 18.14 -35.02
CA SER A 100 -53.38 19.57 -35.03
C SER A 100 -53.10 20.37 -33.76
N GLY A 101 -52.27 21.41 -33.93
CA GLY A 101 -52.27 22.60 -33.08
C GLY A 101 -50.93 22.88 -32.44
N ALA A 102 -50.18 23.82 -33.02
CA ALA A 102 -48.97 24.38 -32.42
C ALA A 102 -49.26 24.99 -31.04
N VAL A 103 -48.53 24.54 -30.01
CA VAL A 103 -48.10 25.36 -28.89
C VAL A 103 -46.66 24.96 -28.56
N ASP A 104 -45.78 25.91 -28.87
CA ASP A 104 -44.41 26.03 -28.42
C ASP A 104 -44.36 26.04 -26.88
N GLY A 105 -43.50 25.21 -26.31
CA GLY A 105 -43.36 25.04 -24.87
C GLY A 105 -43.00 23.60 -24.54
N GLU A 106 -41.70 23.35 -24.34
CA GLU A 106 -41.25 22.21 -23.56
C GLU A 106 -42.05 22.18 -22.26
N HIS A 107 -43.05 21.29 -22.18
CA HIS A 107 -43.79 21.07 -20.94
C HIS A 107 -42.85 20.32 -19.99
N VAL A 108 -41.98 21.09 -19.32
CA VAL A 108 -41.19 20.66 -18.18
C VAL A 108 -42.16 20.09 -17.15
N ASN A 109 -41.96 18.82 -16.79
CA ASN A 109 -42.74 18.18 -15.76
C ASN A 109 -42.55 19.00 -14.46
N PRO A 110 -43.59 19.66 -13.90
CA PRO A 110 -43.43 20.49 -12.70
C PRO A 110 -43.30 19.65 -11.42
N ARG A 111 -43.10 18.35 -11.56
CA ARG A 111 -42.86 17.43 -10.45
C ARG A 111 -41.37 17.42 -10.15
N ASP A 112 -40.88 18.56 -9.66
CA ASP A 112 -39.53 18.69 -9.13
C ASP A 112 -39.47 17.84 -7.85
N GLY A 113 -39.03 16.59 -8.01
CA GLY A 113 -38.97 15.64 -6.92
C GLY A 113 -37.80 15.98 -6.01
N ILE A 114 -37.97 15.74 -4.72
CA ILE A 114 -36.89 15.62 -3.74
C ILE A 114 -35.75 14.74 -4.30
N SER A 115 -36.08 13.73 -5.12
CA SER A 115 -35.13 12.87 -5.82
C SER A 115 -34.24 13.60 -6.82
N LEU A 116 -34.78 14.56 -7.58
CA LEU A 116 -34.06 15.28 -8.62
C LEU A 116 -33.10 16.31 -8.03
N GLU A 117 -33.54 17.04 -7.00
CA GLU A 117 -32.69 17.98 -6.26
C GLU A 117 -31.53 17.23 -5.58
N TYR A 118 -31.82 16.09 -4.97
CA TYR A 118 -30.81 15.21 -4.39
C TYR A 118 -29.87 14.61 -5.45
N LEU A 119 -30.37 14.25 -6.63
CA LEU A 119 -29.58 13.74 -7.75
C LEU A 119 -28.60 14.80 -8.27
N LYS A 120 -29.06 16.04 -8.45
CA LYS A 120 -28.20 17.16 -8.87
C LYS A 120 -27.11 17.43 -7.84
N LEU A 121 -27.48 17.45 -6.56
CA LEU A 121 -26.53 17.66 -5.46
C LEU A 121 -25.48 16.55 -5.38
N LEU A 122 -25.87 15.28 -5.53
CA LEU A 122 -24.91 14.17 -5.52
C LEU A 122 -23.99 14.19 -6.74
N ASN A 123 -24.49 14.55 -7.92
CA ASN A 123 -23.61 14.73 -9.08
C ASN A 123 -22.66 15.91 -8.89
N GLU A 124 -23.09 17.00 -8.27
CA GLU A 124 -22.19 18.12 -7.96
C GLU A 124 -21.12 17.72 -6.94
N ILE A 125 -21.48 16.97 -5.89
CA ILE A 125 -20.52 16.39 -4.95
C ILE A 125 -19.53 15.48 -5.69
N LYS A 126 -20.02 14.65 -6.60
CA LYS A 126 -19.17 13.73 -7.35
C LYS A 126 -18.22 14.44 -8.32
N ASP A 127 -18.70 15.47 -9.01
CA ASP A 127 -17.95 16.11 -10.08
C ASP A 127 -17.08 17.28 -9.58
N MET A 128 -17.39 17.85 -8.41
CA MET A 128 -16.59 18.91 -7.78
C MET A 128 -15.80 18.46 -6.55
N VAL A 129 -16.46 17.87 -5.54
CA VAL A 129 -15.83 17.60 -4.24
C VAL A 129 -14.83 16.45 -4.31
N LEU A 130 -15.14 15.40 -5.10
CA LEU A 130 -14.24 14.26 -5.30
C LEU A 130 -12.91 14.67 -5.95
N PRO A 131 -12.88 15.33 -7.13
CA PRO A 131 -11.61 15.72 -7.76
C PRO A 131 -10.80 16.70 -6.91
N GLU A 132 -11.48 17.67 -6.27
CA GLU A 132 -10.82 18.70 -5.45
C GLU A 132 -10.16 18.13 -4.19
N LEU A 133 -10.62 16.98 -3.68
CA LEU A 133 -10.02 16.34 -2.51
C LEU A 133 -9.13 15.13 -2.81
N LEU A 134 -9.44 14.36 -3.87
CA LEU A 134 -8.64 13.20 -4.23
C LEU A 134 -7.23 13.61 -4.68
N GLU A 135 -7.11 14.69 -5.45
CA GLU A 135 -5.80 15.17 -5.95
C GLU A 135 -4.87 15.61 -4.80
N PRO A 136 -5.29 16.46 -3.85
CA PRO A 136 -4.47 16.76 -2.67
C PRO A 136 -4.13 15.52 -1.85
N LEU A 137 -5.06 14.58 -1.69
CA LEU A 137 -4.77 13.38 -0.91
C LEU A 137 -3.71 12.51 -1.59
N GLN A 138 -3.78 12.40 -2.92
CA GLN A 138 -2.80 11.66 -3.68
C GLN A 138 -1.40 12.29 -3.56
N ILE A 139 -1.29 13.61 -3.73
CA ILE A 139 0.00 14.32 -3.67
C ILE A 139 0.58 14.36 -2.24
N THR A 140 -0.27 14.59 -1.23
CA THR A 140 0.22 14.86 0.13
C THR A 140 0.35 13.60 1.01
N VAL A 141 -0.34 12.50 0.66
CA VAL A 141 -0.34 11.27 1.45
C VAL A 141 0.14 10.07 0.64
N MET A 142 -0.44 9.81 -0.53
CA MET A 142 -0.11 8.60 -1.31
C MET A 142 1.30 8.65 -1.91
N ASP A 143 1.68 9.76 -2.54
CA ASP A 143 2.99 9.90 -3.18
C ASP A 143 4.14 9.77 -2.16
N PRO A 144 4.12 10.46 -0.99
CA PRO A 144 5.14 10.29 0.05
C PRO A 144 5.23 8.87 0.61
N VAL A 145 4.09 8.19 0.81
CA VAL A 145 4.06 6.81 1.30
C VAL A 145 4.63 5.85 0.25
N THR A 146 4.34 6.10 -1.03
CA THR A 146 4.91 5.32 -2.15
C THR A 146 6.42 5.52 -2.27
N GLU A 147 6.89 6.76 -2.11
CA GLU A 147 8.33 7.06 -2.10
C GLU A 147 9.02 6.37 -0.91
N LEU A 148 8.40 6.41 0.28
CA LEU A 148 8.89 5.72 1.48
C LEU A 148 9.05 4.21 1.26
N LYS A 149 8.10 3.59 0.57
CA LYS A 149 8.18 2.18 0.17
C LYS A 149 9.34 1.90 -0.80
N SER A 150 9.55 2.77 -1.80
CA SER A 150 10.71 2.65 -2.70
C SER A 150 12.04 2.68 -1.94
N TYR A 151 12.19 3.58 -0.96
CA TYR A 151 13.36 3.62 -0.09
C TYR A 151 13.49 2.34 0.77
N ASN A 152 12.38 1.84 1.31
CA ASN A 152 12.38 0.56 2.04
C ASN A 152 12.90 -0.59 1.16
N GLU A 153 12.47 -0.68 -0.10
CA GLU A 153 12.97 -1.69 -1.03
C GLU A 153 14.48 -1.56 -1.30
N GLU A 154 15.00 -0.34 -1.39
CA GLU A 154 16.43 -0.08 -1.54
C GLU A 154 17.24 -0.53 -0.32
N ILE A 155 16.80 -0.17 0.89
CA ILE A 155 17.43 -0.60 2.13
C ILE A 155 17.37 -2.14 2.24
N GLN A 156 16.25 -2.75 1.86
CA GLN A 156 16.12 -4.21 1.85
C GLN A 156 17.13 -4.87 0.88
N ARG A 157 17.39 -4.26 -0.29
CA ARG A 157 18.45 -4.69 -1.22
C ARG A 157 19.85 -4.60 -0.59
N LEU A 158 20.12 -3.54 0.17
CA LEU A 158 21.39 -3.34 0.89
C LEU A 158 21.57 -4.36 2.03
N ILE A 159 20.53 -4.63 2.82
CA ILE A 159 20.52 -5.67 3.85
C ILE A 159 20.83 -7.05 3.24
N LYS A 160 20.18 -7.40 2.12
CA LYS A 160 20.49 -8.63 1.36
C LYS A 160 21.93 -8.65 0.85
N LYS A 161 22.48 -7.50 0.44
CA LYS A 161 23.89 -7.39 0.01
C LYS A 161 24.84 -7.60 1.18
N ARG A 162 24.55 -7.05 2.35
CA ARG A 162 25.29 -7.30 3.59
C ARG A 162 25.27 -8.78 3.94
N GLY A 163 24.11 -9.43 3.94
CA GLY A 163 24.00 -10.86 4.27
C GLY A 163 24.90 -11.74 3.39
N ARG A 164 24.98 -11.44 2.08
CA ARG A 164 25.90 -12.13 1.15
C ARG A 164 27.37 -11.87 1.49
N LYS A 165 27.73 -10.66 1.91
CA LYS A 165 29.10 -10.28 2.27
C LYS A 165 29.54 -10.84 3.62
N LYS A 166 28.64 -10.88 4.59
CA LYS A 166 28.82 -11.58 5.87
C LYS A 166 29.11 -13.05 5.65
N PHE A 167 28.32 -13.69 4.77
CA PHE A 167 28.54 -15.08 4.40
C PHE A 167 29.89 -15.31 3.70
N ASP A 168 30.27 -14.43 2.75
CA ASP A 168 31.57 -14.50 2.10
C ASP A 168 32.73 -14.36 3.13
N TYR A 169 32.58 -13.48 4.13
CA TYR A 169 33.52 -13.32 5.25
C TYR A 169 33.64 -14.59 6.09
N ASP A 170 32.52 -15.19 6.53
CA ASP A 170 32.53 -16.41 7.35
C ASP A 170 33.17 -17.61 6.60
N VAL A 171 32.93 -17.73 5.30
CA VAL A 171 33.56 -18.76 4.45
C VAL A 171 35.06 -18.54 4.32
N LEU A 172 35.52 -17.29 4.15
CA LEU A 172 36.94 -16.99 4.04
C LEU A 172 37.66 -17.11 5.39
N LYS A 173 37.00 -16.74 6.49
CA LYS A 173 37.51 -16.93 7.85
C LYS A 173 37.76 -18.40 8.14
N THR A 174 36.80 -19.28 7.88
CA THR A 174 36.96 -20.73 8.08
C THR A 174 38.05 -21.34 7.21
N LYS A 175 38.23 -20.84 5.97
CA LYS A 175 39.36 -21.24 5.11
C LYS A 175 40.70 -20.75 5.64
N PHE A 176 40.76 -19.52 6.14
CA PHE A 176 41.95 -18.94 6.74
C PHE A 176 42.35 -19.72 8.00
N ASP A 177 41.42 -19.98 8.91
CA ASP A 177 41.67 -20.75 10.14
C ASP A 177 42.16 -22.17 9.83
N LYS A 178 41.61 -22.81 8.79
CA LYS A 178 42.06 -24.13 8.35
C LYS A 178 43.47 -24.09 7.77
N ALA A 179 43.76 -23.12 6.89
CA ALA A 179 45.09 -22.96 6.31
C ALA A 179 46.15 -22.63 7.39
N GLN A 180 45.79 -21.82 8.38
CA GLN A 180 46.64 -21.48 9.51
C GLN A 180 46.96 -22.74 10.35
N ARG A 181 45.97 -23.55 10.69
CA ARG A 181 46.18 -24.82 11.41
C ARG A 181 47.07 -25.80 10.63
N GLU A 182 46.87 -25.91 9.31
CA GLU A 182 47.72 -26.75 8.44
C GLU A 182 49.19 -26.29 8.50
N VAL A 183 49.44 -24.98 8.44
CA VAL A 183 50.79 -24.40 8.56
C VAL A 183 51.38 -24.62 9.96
N ASP A 184 50.60 -24.45 11.02
CA ASP A 184 51.08 -24.59 12.40
C ASP A 184 51.48 -26.05 12.72
N ILE A 185 50.69 -27.02 12.27
CA ILE A 185 50.98 -28.46 12.42
C ILE A 185 52.25 -28.82 11.66
N LEU A 186 52.33 -28.45 10.38
CA LEU A 186 53.52 -28.72 9.55
C LEU A 186 54.76 -28.00 10.10
N GLY A 187 54.62 -26.78 10.62
CA GLY A 187 55.71 -26.05 11.25
C GLY A 187 56.20 -26.72 12.54
N TYR A 188 55.33 -27.35 13.32
CA TYR A 188 55.73 -28.16 14.46
C TYR A 188 56.47 -29.44 14.04
N GLU A 189 55.97 -30.14 13.02
CA GLU A 189 56.61 -31.35 12.50
C GLU A 189 58.00 -31.11 11.91
N VAL A 190 58.17 -30.04 11.13
CA VAL A 190 59.48 -29.66 10.53
C VAL A 190 60.50 -29.24 11.60
N ARG A 191 60.05 -28.70 12.73
CA ARG A 191 60.95 -28.39 13.88
C ARG A 191 61.36 -29.64 14.66
N ARG A 192 60.58 -30.72 14.58
CA ARG A 192 60.79 -31.96 15.34
C ARG A 192 61.58 -33.00 14.53
N ASP A 193 61.28 -33.12 13.24
CA ASP A 193 61.98 -33.99 12.30
C ASP A 193 62.70 -33.10 11.28
N GLU A 194 64.04 -33.14 11.22
CA GLU A 194 64.88 -32.41 10.24
C GLU A 194 64.71 -32.94 8.80
N ALA A 195 63.47 -33.17 8.35
CA ALA A 195 63.14 -33.74 7.05
C ALA A 195 63.05 -32.66 5.96
N SER A 196 63.96 -32.72 4.99
CA SER A 196 64.03 -31.77 3.86
C SER A 196 62.72 -31.69 3.04
N GLU A 197 62.01 -32.81 2.85
CA GLU A 197 60.79 -32.86 2.02
C GLU A 197 59.59 -32.15 2.64
N LYS A 198 59.47 -32.17 3.98
CA LYS A 198 58.41 -31.46 4.70
C LYS A 198 58.64 -29.94 4.70
N LYS A 199 59.88 -29.51 4.53
CA LYS A 199 60.27 -28.10 4.43
C LYS A 199 59.72 -27.45 3.14
N ASP A 200 59.81 -28.15 2.02
CA ASP A 200 59.22 -27.69 0.74
C ASP A 200 57.69 -27.66 0.78
N GLN A 201 57.07 -28.63 1.48
CA GLN A 201 55.62 -28.63 1.70
C GLN A 201 55.19 -27.46 2.59
N LEU A 202 55.95 -27.14 3.63
CA LEU A 202 55.70 -25.99 4.50
C LEU A 202 55.75 -24.67 3.72
N ILE A 203 56.75 -24.49 2.85
CA ILE A 203 56.87 -23.29 1.99
C ILE A 203 55.63 -23.13 1.11
N LYS A 204 55.19 -24.20 0.44
CA LYS A 204 53.97 -24.17 -0.41
C LYS A 204 52.70 -23.84 0.38
N GLN A 205 52.58 -24.34 1.61
CA GLN A 205 51.42 -24.05 2.45
C GLN A 205 51.48 -22.63 3.04
N MET A 206 52.67 -22.10 3.33
CA MET A 206 52.86 -20.69 3.69
C MET A 206 52.44 -19.76 2.54
N GLU A 207 52.86 -20.03 1.30
CA GLU A 207 52.41 -19.24 0.14
C GLU A 207 50.89 -19.32 -0.06
N ARG A 208 50.28 -20.47 0.22
CA ARG A 208 48.83 -20.64 0.17
C ARG A 208 48.15 -19.86 1.28
N LEU A 209 48.71 -19.84 2.48
CA LEU A 209 48.22 -19.07 3.61
C LEU A 209 48.26 -17.56 3.29
N ASP A 210 49.35 -17.06 2.71
CA ASP A 210 49.48 -15.65 2.33
C ASP A 210 48.40 -15.24 1.31
N ARG A 211 48.15 -16.07 0.28
CA ARG A 211 47.06 -15.83 -0.68
C ARG A 211 45.68 -15.78 0.00
N VAL A 212 45.39 -16.74 0.89
CA VAL A 212 44.11 -16.78 1.60
C VAL A 212 43.97 -15.61 2.58
N LYS A 213 45.07 -15.17 3.19
CA LYS A 213 45.13 -14.01 4.10
C LYS A 213 44.80 -12.71 3.37
N GLU A 214 45.35 -12.51 2.17
CA GLU A 214 45.00 -11.36 1.33
C GLU A 214 43.52 -11.38 0.93
N GLU A 215 43.00 -12.52 0.48
CA GLU A 215 41.58 -12.68 0.14
C GLU A 215 40.66 -12.41 1.34
N PHE A 216 41.03 -12.90 2.52
CA PHE A 216 40.30 -12.68 3.77
C PHE A 216 40.31 -11.19 4.15
N GLY A 217 41.48 -10.53 4.14
CA GLY A 217 41.59 -9.11 4.48
C GLY A 217 40.77 -8.21 3.56
N GLN A 218 40.71 -8.52 2.26
CA GLN A 218 39.84 -7.80 1.32
C GLN A 218 38.35 -7.99 1.66
N ALA A 219 37.93 -9.22 1.97
CA ALA A 219 36.54 -9.51 2.32
C ALA A 219 36.14 -8.88 3.65
N GLU A 220 37.03 -8.88 4.63
CA GLU A 220 36.87 -8.24 5.94
C GLU A 220 36.68 -6.72 5.80
N SER A 221 37.58 -6.05 5.07
CA SER A 221 37.47 -4.61 4.81
C SER A 221 36.14 -4.25 4.14
N ILE A 222 35.73 -4.99 3.11
CA ILE A 222 34.45 -4.77 2.41
C ILE A 222 33.25 -5.02 3.33
N TYR A 223 33.30 -6.03 4.19
CA TYR A 223 32.21 -6.34 5.11
C TYR A 223 32.09 -5.28 6.20
N ILE A 224 33.20 -4.89 6.83
CA ILE A 224 33.21 -3.90 7.92
C ILE A 224 32.73 -2.53 7.41
N ASP A 225 33.25 -2.07 6.26
CA ASP A 225 32.82 -0.82 5.64
C ASP A 225 31.31 -0.83 5.33
N LEU A 226 30.82 -1.91 4.71
CA LEU A 226 29.39 -2.02 4.38
C LEU A 226 28.52 -2.15 5.64
N ASN A 227 28.95 -2.89 6.66
CA ASN A 227 28.23 -3.04 7.92
C ASN A 227 28.12 -1.71 8.66
N GLY A 228 29.23 -0.96 8.76
CA GLY A 228 29.27 0.34 9.43
C GLY A 228 28.37 1.36 8.73
N ARG A 229 28.46 1.47 7.40
CA ARG A 229 27.60 2.36 6.61
C ARG A 229 26.13 2.01 6.78
N LEU A 230 25.77 0.73 6.65
CA LEU A 230 24.37 0.32 6.74
C LEU A 230 23.79 0.57 8.14
N LYS A 231 24.57 0.39 9.21
CA LYS A 231 24.13 0.75 10.57
C LYS A 231 23.82 2.24 10.70
N SER A 232 24.67 3.11 10.16
CA SER A 232 24.46 4.56 10.20
C SER A 232 23.28 4.99 9.32
N GLU A 233 23.17 4.44 8.10
CA GLU A 233 22.11 4.79 7.15
C GLU A 233 20.73 4.38 7.68
N VAL A 234 20.61 3.17 8.27
CA VAL A 234 19.34 2.71 8.88
C VAL A 234 18.92 3.61 10.03
N ASP A 235 19.85 4.02 10.90
CA ASP A 235 19.53 4.90 12.03
C ASP A 235 19.08 6.29 11.57
N GLN A 236 19.75 6.85 10.56
CA GLN A 236 19.36 8.13 9.97
C GLN A 236 18.00 8.05 9.28
N TYR A 237 17.75 6.98 8.52
CA TYR A 237 16.46 6.74 7.87
C TYR A 237 15.31 6.64 8.87
N LEU A 238 15.51 5.88 9.96
CA LEU A 238 14.52 5.77 11.03
C LEU A 238 14.29 7.09 11.77
N SER A 239 15.25 8.02 11.76
CA SER A 239 15.08 9.36 12.34
C SER A 239 14.29 10.28 11.41
N LEU A 240 14.54 10.19 10.09
CA LEU A 240 13.85 11.00 9.09
C LEU A 240 12.37 10.63 8.93
N ARG A 241 11.97 9.40 9.31
CA ARG A 241 10.57 8.96 9.23
C ARG A 241 9.59 9.92 9.91
N TYR A 242 9.96 10.51 11.05
CA TYR A 242 9.08 11.42 11.79
C TYR A 242 8.80 12.67 10.96
N SER A 243 9.82 13.18 10.27
CA SER A 243 9.68 14.35 9.41
C SER A 243 8.80 14.12 8.19
N LEU A 244 8.60 12.85 7.77
CA LEU A 244 7.74 12.51 6.64
C LEU A 244 6.34 12.10 7.09
N LEU A 245 6.24 11.23 8.09
CA LEU A 245 4.95 10.67 8.52
C LEU A 245 4.08 11.71 9.22
N ASP A 246 4.65 12.54 10.11
CA ASP A 246 3.87 13.54 10.84
C ASP A 246 3.08 14.48 9.91
N PRO A 247 3.69 15.12 8.88
CA PRO A 247 2.93 15.97 7.97
C PRO A 247 1.97 15.19 7.07
N THR A 248 2.24 13.92 6.73
CA THR A 248 1.30 13.11 5.95
C THR A 248 0.03 12.80 6.74
N PHE A 249 0.15 12.43 8.02
CA PHE A 249 -1.01 12.19 8.88
C PHE A 249 -1.76 13.47 9.21
N GLU A 250 -1.05 14.58 9.43
CA GLU A 250 -1.70 15.88 9.64
C GLU A 250 -2.48 16.31 8.39
N SER A 251 -1.89 16.17 7.21
CA SER A 251 -2.56 16.47 5.93
C SER A 251 -3.76 15.57 5.70
N PHE A 252 -3.63 14.27 6.01
CA PHE A 252 -4.71 13.30 5.93
C PHE A 252 -5.93 13.72 6.77
N ILE A 253 -5.72 14.05 8.04
CA ILE A 253 -6.80 14.45 8.95
C ILE A 253 -7.44 15.76 8.48
N LYS A 254 -6.65 16.72 8.01
CA LYS A 254 -7.18 17.99 7.46
C LYS A 254 -8.04 17.78 6.23
N ILE A 255 -7.60 16.90 5.32
CA ILE A 255 -8.36 16.56 4.11
C ILE A 255 -9.66 15.86 4.49
N GLN A 256 -9.64 14.91 5.43
CA GLN A 256 -10.85 14.27 5.94
C GLN A 256 -11.81 15.29 6.60
N MET A 257 -11.30 16.23 7.38
CA MET A 257 -12.13 17.26 8.00
C MET A 257 -12.77 18.17 6.95
N LYS A 258 -11.99 18.59 5.94
CA LYS A 258 -12.52 19.35 4.80
C LYS A 258 -13.60 18.55 4.07
N LEU A 259 -13.37 17.26 3.83
CA LEU A 259 -14.31 16.37 3.16
C LEU A 259 -15.66 16.33 3.86
N TYR A 260 -15.65 16.01 5.15
CA TYR A 260 -16.89 15.90 5.92
C TYR A 260 -17.56 17.26 6.11
N GLY A 261 -16.79 18.34 6.20
CA GLY A 261 -17.29 19.71 6.22
C GLY A 261 -18.03 20.06 4.92
N ASP A 262 -17.38 19.88 3.77
CA ASP A 262 -17.94 20.19 2.46
C ASP A 262 -19.19 19.33 2.18
N MET A 263 -19.14 18.03 2.51
CA MET A 263 -20.29 17.12 2.39
C MET A 263 -21.47 17.58 3.26
N TYR A 264 -21.20 17.95 4.52
CA TYR A 264 -22.23 18.41 5.44
C TYR A 264 -22.83 19.74 5.00
N GLU A 265 -22.00 20.71 4.60
CA GLU A 265 -22.46 22.01 4.11
C GLU A 265 -23.30 21.86 2.85
N ARG A 266 -22.88 21.04 1.88
CA ARG A 266 -23.66 20.79 0.66
C ARG A 266 -25.00 20.13 0.97
N LEU A 267 -25.01 19.07 1.77
CA LEU A 267 -26.25 18.37 2.17
C LEU A 267 -27.21 19.24 2.99
N THR A 268 -26.68 20.15 3.83
CA THR A 268 -27.50 21.03 4.67
C THR A 268 -27.97 22.28 3.92
N SER A 269 -27.16 22.78 2.98
CA SER A 269 -27.48 23.99 2.20
C SER A 269 -28.56 23.73 1.15
N SER A 270 -28.70 22.48 0.67
CA SER A 270 -29.92 22.09 -0.01
C SER A 270 -31.02 22.04 1.04
N ASN A 271 -31.88 23.05 1.01
CA ASN A 271 -33.23 22.93 1.54
C ASN A 271 -33.92 21.88 0.68
N LEU A 272 -33.60 20.60 0.92
CA LEU A 272 -34.37 19.49 0.42
C LEU A 272 -35.80 19.85 0.79
N SER A 273 -36.59 20.18 -0.23
CA SER A 273 -37.92 20.78 -0.05
C SER A 273 -38.87 19.68 0.41
N ILE A 274 -38.66 19.22 1.63
CA ILE A 274 -39.54 18.31 2.33
C ILE A 274 -40.84 19.10 2.51
N ASP A 275 -41.91 18.57 1.93
CA ASP A 275 -43.24 19.17 2.01
C ASP A 275 -43.58 19.52 3.46
N ALA A 276 -44.14 20.72 3.67
CA ALA A 276 -44.46 21.25 4.99
C ALA A 276 -45.36 20.29 5.81
N MET A 277 -46.22 19.52 5.14
CA MET A 277 -47.00 18.44 5.78
C MET A 277 -46.12 17.34 6.39
N THR A 278 -45.04 16.94 5.72
CA THR A 278 -44.17 15.85 6.20
C THR A 278 -43.33 16.32 7.39
N ILE A 279 -42.93 17.60 7.39
CA ILE A 279 -42.24 18.24 8.52
C ILE A 279 -43.19 18.34 9.72
N ASP A 280 -44.43 18.80 9.52
CA ASP A 280 -45.43 18.90 10.59
C ASP A 280 -45.82 17.52 11.15
N GLU A 281 -45.90 16.49 10.32
CA GLU A 281 -46.18 15.11 10.76
C GLU A 281 -45.00 14.43 11.45
N HIS A 282 -43.75 14.76 11.07
CA HIS A 282 -42.55 14.36 11.80
C HIS A 282 -42.55 14.99 13.20
N ASN A 283 -42.86 16.30 13.28
CA ASN A 283 -42.95 17.01 14.55
C ASN A 283 -44.12 16.54 15.43
N ALA A 284 -45.12 15.87 14.84
CA ALA A 284 -46.26 15.29 15.52
C ALA A 284 -46.12 13.77 15.81
N ASP A 285 -44.95 13.16 15.59
CA ASP A 285 -44.66 11.72 15.80
C ASP A 285 -45.63 10.75 15.07
N ASN A 286 -46.28 11.20 13.99
CA ASN A 286 -47.28 10.41 13.24
C ASN A 286 -46.74 9.81 11.94
N LEU A 287 -45.45 9.99 11.68
CA LEU A 287 -44.81 9.62 10.42
C LEU A 287 -44.76 8.09 10.23
N ASP A 288 -44.49 7.34 11.31
CA ASP A 288 -44.48 5.87 11.31
C ASP A 288 -45.87 5.28 11.01
N ASN A 289 -46.93 5.88 11.56
CA ASN A 289 -48.31 5.44 11.29
C ASN A 289 -48.70 5.64 9.81
N ARG A 290 -48.25 6.76 9.22
CA ARG A 290 -48.49 7.05 7.80
C ARG A 290 -47.63 6.15 6.90
N LEU A 291 -46.40 5.84 7.30
CA LEU A 291 -45.55 4.86 6.62
C LEU A 291 -46.21 3.48 6.59
N ASP A 292 -46.73 3.01 7.71
CA ASP A 292 -47.47 1.74 7.81
C ASP A 292 -48.75 1.74 6.97
N GLU A 293 -49.47 2.86 6.91
CA GLU A 293 -50.65 3.01 6.04
C GLU A 293 -50.27 2.96 4.55
N ILE A 294 -49.17 3.62 4.16
CA ILE A 294 -48.65 3.61 2.80
C ILE A 294 -48.13 2.22 2.42
N LEU A 295 -47.42 1.53 3.33
CA LEU A 295 -46.98 0.14 3.15
C LEU A 295 -48.17 -0.81 3.02
N GLY A 296 -49.23 -0.60 3.80
CA GLY A 296 -50.51 -1.31 3.68
C GLY A 296 -51.17 -1.07 2.32
N LYS A 297 -51.19 0.19 1.83
CA LYS A 297 -51.69 0.56 0.50
C LYS A 297 -50.85 -0.07 -0.62
N MET A 298 -49.52 -0.02 -0.54
CA MET A 298 -48.61 -0.67 -1.50
C MET A 298 -48.83 -2.18 -1.56
N LYS A 299 -49.02 -2.82 -0.40
CA LYS A 299 -49.35 -4.24 -0.31
C LYS A 299 -50.71 -4.56 -0.94
N SER A 300 -51.69 -3.67 -0.78
CA SER A 300 -53.03 -3.82 -1.37
C SER A 300 -53.05 -3.58 -2.89
N LEU A 301 -52.15 -2.73 -3.41
CA LEU A 301 -52.01 -2.38 -4.83
C LEU A 301 -51.27 -3.45 -5.65
N GLY A 302 -50.77 -4.53 -5.04
CA GLY A 302 -50.31 -5.72 -5.76
C GLY A 302 -49.04 -5.52 -6.59
N LEU A 303 -48.16 -4.57 -6.25
CA LEU A 303 -46.86 -4.40 -6.92
C LEU A 303 -45.91 -5.61 -6.75
N LEU A 304 -46.20 -6.51 -5.81
CA LEU A 304 -45.47 -7.78 -5.63
C LEU A 304 -45.88 -8.89 -6.62
N ASN A 305 -46.95 -8.71 -7.41
CA ASN A 305 -47.47 -9.77 -8.28
C ASN A 305 -47.21 -9.58 -9.79
N MET A 306 -46.57 -8.49 -10.22
CA MET A 306 -46.25 -8.26 -11.65
C MET A 306 -44.85 -8.69 -12.09
N ALA A 307 -44.03 -9.28 -11.19
CA ALA A 307 -42.70 -9.83 -11.54
C ALA A 307 -42.71 -11.35 -11.86
N ARG A 308 -43.90 -11.98 -11.94
CA ARG A 308 -44.07 -13.36 -12.40
C ARG A 308 -45.20 -13.45 -13.42
N SER A 309 -44.94 -12.98 -14.63
CA SER A 309 -45.62 -13.41 -15.86
C SER A 309 -44.67 -13.21 -17.03
#